data_AF-A0A7L3UW26-F1
#
_entry.id   AF-A0A7L3UW26-F1
#
_cell.length_a   1.000
_cell.length_b   1.000
_cell.length_c   1.000
_cell.angle_alpha   90.00
_cell.angle_beta   90.00
_cell.angle_gamma   90.00
#
_symmetry.space_group_name_H-M   'P 1'
#
loop_
_entity.id
_entity.type
_entity.pdbx_description
1 polymer ?
#
loop_
_entity_poly.entity_id
_entity_poly.type
_entity_poly.pdbx_seq_one_letter_code
_entity_poly.pdbx_strand_id
1 'polypeptide(L)'
;MAASEAVSLLETLRAQVAEVAAHGREMLRRVRGGQLDTKEGLSLLQVRSQALLWYLQDLALLVCSKSRGGSLRSAGGALDRLLETRVVLEKLRPLEQRLKYHLEKLLRAAASGGRGAEDPLSFRPAPSNMAAQDDGDDEDDDEGQGGGAKAPGLGGGRRYVPPRLVPVAP
;
A
#
# COMPACT_ATOMS: atom_id res chain seq x y z
N MET A 1 -5.05 21.99 44.35
CA MET A 1 -4.48 21.00 43.41
C MET A 1 -5.30 20.90 42.13
N ALA A 2 -6.60 20.57 42.17
CA ALA A 2 -7.39 20.41 40.93
C ALA A 2 -7.45 21.67 40.04
N ALA A 3 -7.49 22.87 40.62
CA ALA A 3 -7.54 24.11 39.85
C ALA A 3 -6.22 24.44 39.12
N SER A 4 -5.06 24.16 39.72
CA SER A 4 -3.75 24.41 39.08
C SER A 4 -3.47 23.44 37.94
N GLU A 5 -3.90 22.18 38.10
CA GLU A 5 -3.81 21.15 37.06
C GLU A 5 -4.76 21.45 35.88
N ALA A 6 -5.97 21.95 36.15
CA ALA A 6 -6.87 22.38 35.09
C ALA A 6 -6.29 23.54 34.27
N VAL A 7 -5.61 24.49 34.92
CA VAL A 7 -4.96 25.63 34.25
C VAL A 7 -3.81 25.16 33.36
N SER A 8 -2.94 24.26 33.83
CA SER A 8 -1.83 23.76 33.02
C SER A 8 -2.30 22.95 31.80
N LEU A 9 -3.38 22.18 31.94
CA LEU A 9 -4.03 21.48 30.82
C LEU A 9 -4.60 22.44 29.79
N LEU A 10 -5.24 23.54 30.22
CA LEU A 10 -5.76 24.56 29.31
C LEU A 10 -4.65 25.30 28.56
N GLU A 11 -3.53 25.59 29.22
CA GLU A 11 -2.36 26.19 28.58
C GLU A 11 -1.77 25.25 27.53
N THR A 12 -1.66 23.96 27.86
CA THR A 12 -1.18 22.93 26.92
C THR A 12 -2.11 22.82 25.71
N LEU A 13 -3.43 22.77 25.94
CA LEU A 13 -4.43 22.74 24.88
C LEU A 13 -4.34 23.98 23.99
N ARG A 14 -4.14 25.17 24.58
CA ARG A 14 -3.97 26.42 23.82
C ARG A 14 -2.76 26.36 22.89
N ALA A 15 -1.64 25.84 23.37
CA ALA A 15 -0.43 25.67 22.56
C ALA A 15 -0.68 24.70 21.38
N GLN A 16 -1.27 23.54 21.66
CA GLN A 16 -1.59 22.54 20.63
C GLN A 16 -2.56 23.08 19.57
N VAL A 17 -3.60 23.81 19.98
CA VAL A 17 -4.55 24.43 19.04
C VAL A 17 -3.85 25.47 18.16
N ALA A 18 -2.90 26.24 18.69
CA ALA A 18 -2.14 27.21 17.91
C ALA A 18 -1.26 26.53 16.85
N GLU A 19 -0.59 25.44 17.19
CA GLU A 19 0.21 24.64 16.24
C GLU A 19 -0.66 24.03 15.13
N VAL A 20 -1.78 23.42 15.50
CA VAL A 20 -2.73 22.82 14.54
C VAL A 20 -3.32 23.89 13.61
N ALA A 21 -3.65 25.07 14.15
CA ALA A 21 -4.15 26.18 13.36
C ALA A 21 -3.10 26.71 12.38
N ALA A 22 -1.83 26.79 12.79
CA ALA A 22 -0.74 27.17 11.90
C ALA A 22 -0.56 26.17 10.75
N HIS A 23 -0.61 24.86 11.07
CA HIS A 23 -0.54 23.80 10.06
C HIS A 23 -1.71 23.87 9.07
N GLY A 24 -2.94 24.08 9.55
CA GLY A 24 -4.12 24.23 8.70
C GLY A 24 -4.05 25.45 7.77
N ARG A 25 -3.48 26.57 8.24
CA ARG A 25 -3.24 27.76 7.39
C ARG A 25 -2.24 27.48 6.29
N GLU A 26 -1.16 26.77 6.60
CA GLU A 26 -0.17 26.38 5.59
C GLU A 26 -0.79 25.45 4.54
N MET A 27 -1.56 24.44 4.96
CA MET A 27 -2.30 23.58 4.03
C MET A 27 -3.24 24.38 3.12
N LEU A 28 -4.01 25.32 3.68
CA LEU A 28 -4.91 26.19 2.90
C LEU A 28 -4.13 27.03 1.88
N ARG A 29 -2.94 27.52 2.23
CA ARG A 29 -2.06 28.25 1.31
C ARG A 29 -1.65 27.36 0.13
N ARG A 30 -1.28 26.11 0.39
CA ARG A 30 -0.89 25.14 -0.65
C ARG A 30 -2.05 24.77 -1.57
N VAL A 31 -3.24 24.56 -1.01
CA VAL A 31 -4.47 24.30 -1.79
C VAL A 31 -4.79 25.50 -2.70
N ARG A 32 -4.81 26.72 -2.16
CA ARG A 32 -5.05 27.95 -2.95
C ARG A 32 -3.96 28.21 -3.99
N GLY A 33 -2.73 27.81 -3.70
CA GLY A 33 -1.61 27.87 -4.63
C GLY A 33 -1.63 26.79 -5.71
N GLY A 34 -2.67 25.94 -5.77
CA GLY A 34 -2.80 24.89 -6.78
C GLY A 34 -1.79 23.74 -6.64
N GLN A 35 -1.08 23.66 -5.51
CA GLN A 35 -0.03 22.66 -5.28
C GLN A 35 -0.59 21.28 -4.92
N LEU A 36 -1.90 21.22 -4.62
CA LEU A 36 -2.64 20.02 -4.25
C LEU A 36 -3.81 19.81 -5.23
N ASP A 37 -3.49 19.80 -6.53
CA ASP A 37 -4.48 19.65 -7.60
C ASP A 37 -5.01 18.20 -7.65
N THR A 38 -6.32 18.04 -7.77
CA THR A 38 -7.01 16.72 -7.74
C THR A 38 -7.54 16.28 -9.11
N LYS A 39 -6.99 16.85 -10.20
CA LYS A 39 -7.46 16.63 -11.58
C LYS A 39 -7.36 15.18 -12.07
N GLU A 40 -6.38 14.41 -11.61
CA GLU A 40 -6.19 13.01 -12.03
C GLU A 40 -7.09 12.00 -11.27
N GLY A 41 -8.04 12.51 -10.48
CA GLY A 41 -8.86 11.70 -9.60
C GLY A 41 -8.18 11.39 -8.26
N LEU A 42 -8.93 10.78 -7.35
CA LEU A 42 -8.44 10.46 -6.02
C LEU A 42 -7.98 9.00 -5.98
N SER A 43 -6.68 8.80 -5.73
CA SER A 43 -6.18 7.48 -5.32
C SER A 43 -6.89 7.04 -4.03
N LEU A 44 -7.10 5.74 -3.85
CA LEU A 44 -7.64 5.19 -2.59
C LEU A 44 -6.86 5.70 -1.36
N LEU A 45 -5.53 5.86 -1.51
CA LEU A 45 -4.68 6.41 -0.45
C LEU A 45 -5.04 7.86 -0.11
N GLN A 46 -5.41 8.66 -1.12
CA GLN A 46 -5.83 10.04 -0.96
C GLN A 46 -7.24 10.14 -0.37
N VAL A 47 -8.15 9.22 -0.75
CA VAL A 47 -9.49 9.11 -0.15
C VAL A 47 -9.39 8.86 1.37
N ARG A 48 -8.50 7.96 1.80
CA ARG A 48 -8.25 7.71 3.23
C ARG A 48 -7.79 8.99 3.94
N SER A 49 -6.81 9.68 3.37
CA SER A 49 -6.29 10.93 3.95
C SER A 49 -7.36 12.02 4.04
N GLN A 50 -8.21 12.15 3.01
CA GLN A 50 -9.32 13.09 3.00
C GLN A 50 -10.40 12.74 4.02
N ALA A 51 -10.75 11.46 4.15
CA ALA A 51 -11.71 10.99 5.15
C ALA A 51 -11.21 11.22 6.59
N LEU A 52 -9.91 11.01 6.83
CA LEU A 52 -9.29 11.34 8.13
C LEU A 52 -9.31 12.86 8.40
N LEU A 53 -9.13 13.69 7.37
CA LEU A 53 -9.23 15.14 7.50
C LEU A 53 -10.65 15.58 7.89
N TRP A 54 -11.68 15.04 7.23
CA TRP A 54 -13.09 15.29 7.60
C TRP A 54 -13.38 14.83 9.02
N TYR A 55 -12.89 13.66 9.42
CA TYR A 55 -13.01 13.16 10.79
C TYR A 55 -12.41 14.13 11.81
N LEU A 56 -11.18 14.62 11.56
CA LEU A 56 -10.53 15.59 12.45
C LEU A 56 -11.27 16.93 12.51
N GLN A 57 -11.85 17.39 11.39
CA GLN A 57 -12.63 18.62 11.34
C GLN A 57 -13.91 18.52 12.18
N ASP A 58 -14.69 17.45 12.03
CA ASP A 58 -15.91 17.25 12.82
C ASP A 58 -15.58 17.02 14.30
N LEU A 59 -14.47 16.33 14.60
CA LEU A 59 -13.98 16.17 15.97
C LEU A 59 -13.60 17.52 16.60
N ALA A 60 -12.89 18.39 15.88
CA ALA A 60 -12.54 19.73 16.34
C ALA A 60 -13.79 20.58 16.63
N LEU A 61 -14.82 20.49 15.79
CA LEU A 61 -16.11 21.17 16.01
C LEU A 61 -16.80 20.69 17.29
N LEU A 62 -16.78 19.38 17.56
CA LEU A 62 -17.31 18.80 18.81
C LEU A 62 -16.54 19.28 20.03
N VAL A 63 -15.21 19.31 19.98
CA VAL A 63 -14.34 19.81 21.06
C VAL A 63 -14.58 21.31 21.31
N CYS A 64 -14.70 22.12 20.26
CA CYS A 64 -15.06 23.55 20.37
C CYS A 64 -16.45 23.75 20.98
N SER A 65 -17.43 22.90 20.62
CA SER A 65 -18.77 22.97 21.21
C SER A 65 -18.76 22.59 22.68
N LYS A 66 -17.97 21.59 23.06
CA LYS A 66 -17.84 21.13 24.45
C LYS A 66 -17.09 22.11 25.35
N SER A 67 -16.01 22.70 24.85
CA SER A 67 -15.25 23.72 25.59
C SER A 67 -16.07 24.99 25.87
N ARG A 68 -17.10 25.26 25.06
CA ARG A 68 -18.08 26.34 25.29
C ARG A 68 -19.21 25.96 26.27
N GLY A 69 -19.19 24.76 26.84
CA GLY A 69 -20.26 24.25 27.71
C GLY A 69 -21.48 23.69 26.95
N GLY A 70 -21.38 23.53 25.63
CA GLY A 70 -22.45 22.98 24.80
C GLY A 70 -22.64 21.47 24.97
N SER A 71 -23.85 21.00 24.63
CA SER A 71 -24.13 19.56 24.51
C SER A 71 -23.45 18.98 23.27
N LEU A 72 -23.17 17.67 23.23
CA LEU A 72 -22.68 17.02 22.01
C LEU A 72 -23.67 17.17 20.84
N ARG A 73 -24.97 17.29 21.16
CA ARG A 73 -26.03 17.47 20.17
C ARG A 73 -26.13 18.90 19.64
N SER A 74 -25.52 19.89 20.29
CA SER A 74 -25.60 21.28 19.84
C SER A 74 -24.66 21.59 18.66
N ALA A 75 -23.78 20.65 18.28
CA ALA A 75 -22.78 20.80 17.22
C ALA A 75 -23.30 20.49 15.80
N GLY A 76 -24.59 20.75 15.50
CA GLY A 76 -25.14 20.76 14.13
C GLY A 76 -24.80 19.55 13.26
N GLY A 77 -25.25 18.35 13.65
CA GLY A 77 -25.04 17.11 12.90
C GLY A 77 -23.58 16.63 12.80
N ALA A 78 -22.60 17.33 13.41
CA ALA A 78 -21.19 16.92 13.38
C ALA A 78 -20.97 15.54 13.99
N LEU A 79 -21.76 15.17 15.01
CA LEU A 79 -21.72 13.84 15.58
C LEU A 79 -22.11 12.76 14.56
N ASP A 80 -23.17 13.00 13.79
CA ASP A 80 -23.66 12.04 12.81
C ASP A 80 -22.67 11.89 11.65
N ARG A 81 -22.11 13.00 11.15
CA ARG A 81 -21.04 12.98 10.14
C ARG A 81 -19.76 12.29 10.63
N LEU A 82 -19.40 12.48 11.90
CA LEU A 82 -18.24 11.80 12.50
C LEU A 82 -18.45 10.28 12.54
N LEU A 83 -19.65 9.84 12.93
CA LEU A 83 -20.03 8.42 12.94
C LEU A 83 -20.06 7.84 11.54
N GLU A 84 -20.62 8.56 10.58
CA GLU A 84 -20.64 8.16 9.17
C GLU A 84 -19.20 8.00 8.64
N THR A 85 -18.34 9.01 8.86
CA THR A 85 -16.94 8.97 8.43
C THR A 85 -16.18 7.81 9.09
N ARG A 86 -16.48 7.49 10.36
CA ARG A 86 -15.91 6.32 11.03
C ARG A 86 -16.32 5.02 10.36
N VAL A 87 -17.59 4.86 10.03
CA VAL A 87 -18.09 3.68 9.30
C VAL A 87 -17.43 3.58 7.93
N VAL A 88 -17.29 4.70 7.21
CA VAL A 88 -16.57 4.74 5.93
C VAL A 88 -15.13 4.25 6.09
N LEU A 89 -14.38 4.74 7.08
CA LEU A 89 -13.01 4.29 7.36
C LEU A 89 -12.93 2.80 7.69
N GLU A 90 -13.91 2.25 8.39
CA GLU A 90 -13.98 0.81 8.68
C GLU A 90 -14.23 -0.01 7.40
N LYS A 91 -15.09 0.48 6.50
CA LYS A 91 -15.38 -0.16 5.22
C LYS A 91 -14.27 -0.01 4.19
N LEU A 92 -13.36 0.95 4.35
CA LEU A 92 -12.16 1.09 3.50
C LEU A 92 -11.08 0.04 3.80
N ARG A 93 -11.04 -0.52 5.01
CA ARG A 93 -10.02 -1.52 5.44
C ARG A 93 -9.78 -2.68 4.46
N PRO A 94 -10.80 -3.40 3.95
CA PRO A 94 -10.57 -4.49 2.99
C PRO A 94 -9.94 -4.00 1.68
N LEU A 95 -10.28 -2.79 1.22
CA LEU A 95 -9.67 -2.22 0.01
C LEU A 95 -8.20 -1.85 0.25
N GLU A 96 -7.88 -1.32 1.43
CA GLU A 96 -6.50 -1.02 1.83
C GLU A 96 -5.63 -2.27 1.87
N GLN A 97 -6.15 -3.39 2.36
CA GLN A 97 -5.44 -4.67 2.38
C GLN A 97 -5.13 -5.16 0.96
N ARG A 98 -6.09 -5.05 0.03
CA ARG A 98 -5.86 -5.43 -1.38
C ARG A 98 -4.83 -4.51 -2.05
N LEU A 99 -4.90 -3.21 -1.78
CA LEU A 99 -3.93 -2.25 -2.31
C LEU A 99 -2.51 -2.53 -1.76
N LYS A 100 -2.39 -2.80 -0.46
CA LYS A 100 -1.11 -3.16 0.17
C LYS A 100 -0.50 -4.38 -0.50
N TYR A 101 -1.27 -5.45 -0.69
CA TYR A 101 -0.80 -6.64 -1.40
C TYR A 101 -0.32 -6.31 -2.82
N HIS A 102 -1.06 -5.49 -3.55
CA HIS A 102 -0.68 -5.12 -4.92
C HIS A 102 0.62 -4.30 -4.96
N LEU A 103 0.79 -3.36 -4.03
CA LEU A 103 2.03 -2.59 -3.87
C LEU A 103 3.21 -3.49 -3.50
N GLU A 104 3.03 -4.41 -2.56
CA GLU A 104 4.08 -5.37 -2.17
C GLU A 104 4.49 -6.28 -3.34
N LYS A 105 3.52 -6.74 -4.15
CA LYS A 105 3.78 -7.52 -5.36
C LYS A 105 4.60 -6.73 -6.38
N LEU A 106 4.22 -5.49 -6.66
CA LEU A 106 4.92 -4.62 -7.59
C LEU A 106 6.34 -4.29 -7.11
N LEU A 107 6.49 -3.99 -5.81
CA LEU A 107 7.79 -3.69 -5.21
C LEU A 107 8.71 -4.91 -5.26
N ARG A 108 8.18 -6.12 -5.01
CA ARG A 108 8.95 -7.36 -5.12
C ARG A 108 9.35 -7.67 -6.57
N ALA A 109 8.47 -7.44 -7.54
CA ALA A 109 8.77 -7.61 -8.95
C ALA A 109 9.82 -6.60 -9.45
N ALA A 110 9.77 -5.34 -8.99
CA ALA A 110 10.79 -4.35 -9.29
C ALA A 110 12.15 -4.71 -8.66
N ALA A 111 12.15 -5.18 -7.40
CA ALA A 111 13.36 -5.63 -6.71
C ALA A 111 13.96 -6.91 -7.29
N SER A 112 13.15 -7.79 -7.90
CA SER A 112 13.61 -9.03 -8.56
C SER A 112 13.97 -8.85 -10.04
N GLY A 113 14.05 -7.61 -10.54
CA GLY A 113 14.47 -7.32 -11.92
C GLY A 113 13.43 -7.65 -12.99
N GLY A 114 12.13 -7.49 -12.70
CA GLY A 114 11.05 -7.69 -13.67
C GLY A 114 10.67 -9.15 -13.93
N ARG A 115 11.41 -10.11 -13.36
CA ARG A 115 11.00 -11.51 -13.29
C ARG A 115 10.07 -11.66 -12.10
N GLY A 116 8.81 -11.32 -12.31
CA GLY A 116 7.75 -11.77 -11.41
C GLY A 116 7.79 -13.29 -11.36
N ALA A 117 7.83 -13.87 -10.16
CA ALA A 117 7.80 -15.33 -9.95
C ALA A 117 6.53 -16.02 -10.49
N GLU A 118 5.66 -15.30 -11.19
CA GLU A 118 4.35 -15.72 -11.69
C GLU A 118 3.99 -14.88 -12.92
N ASP A 119 4.81 -14.92 -13.97
CA ASP A 119 4.36 -14.49 -15.30
C ASP A 119 3.60 -15.67 -15.94
N PRO A 120 2.26 -15.64 -16.06
CA PRO A 120 1.51 -16.72 -16.71
C PRO A 120 1.89 -16.93 -18.18
N LEU A 121 2.61 -15.98 -18.81
CA LEU A 121 3.19 -16.13 -20.15
C LEU A 121 4.56 -16.81 -20.15
N SER A 122 5.21 -16.98 -18.99
CA SER A 122 6.47 -17.73 -18.85
C SER A 122 6.28 -19.24 -19.02
N PHE A 123 5.03 -19.74 -18.93
CA PHE A 123 4.67 -21.12 -19.24
C PHE A 123 4.43 -21.37 -20.73
N ARG A 124 4.68 -20.37 -21.61
CA ARG A 124 4.61 -20.62 -23.05
C ARG A 124 5.65 -21.70 -23.39
N PRO A 125 5.26 -22.77 -24.11
CA PRO A 125 6.22 -23.73 -24.60
C PRO A 125 7.31 -22.98 -25.38
N ALA A 126 8.58 -23.22 -25.04
CA ALA A 126 9.73 -22.72 -25.78
C ALA A 126 10.15 -23.79 -26.80
N PRO A 127 9.57 -23.81 -28.02
CA PRO A 127 9.87 -24.84 -29.02
C PRO A 127 11.33 -24.82 -29.47
N SER A 128 12.05 -23.71 -29.25
CA SER A 128 13.50 -23.61 -29.46
C SER A 128 14.31 -24.53 -28.56
N ASN A 129 13.80 -24.92 -27.39
CA ASN A 129 14.44 -25.88 -26.49
C ASN A 129 14.10 -27.34 -26.84
N MET A 130 13.21 -27.57 -27.82
CA MET A 130 12.87 -28.89 -28.36
C MET A 130 13.56 -29.17 -29.69
N ALA A 131 14.18 -28.17 -30.33
CA ALA A 131 15.04 -28.41 -31.46
C ALA A 131 16.24 -29.21 -30.95
N ALA A 132 16.24 -30.52 -31.22
CA ALA A 132 17.41 -31.35 -31.05
C ALA A 132 18.58 -30.63 -31.72
N GLN A 133 19.65 -30.50 -30.96
CA GLN A 133 20.95 -30.09 -31.45
C GLN A 133 21.31 -31.12 -32.53
N ASP A 134 21.06 -30.76 -33.79
CA ASP A 134 21.50 -31.51 -34.95
C ASP A 134 23.02 -31.33 -34.99
N ASP A 135 23.74 -32.42 -34.77
CA ASP A 135 25.19 -32.45 -34.75
C ASP A 135 25.73 -31.90 -36.08
N GLY A 136 26.41 -30.75 -36.00
CA GLY A 136 27.20 -30.17 -37.07
C GLY A 136 28.30 -29.34 -36.45
N ASP A 137 29.52 -29.88 -36.50
CA ASP A 137 30.79 -29.33 -36.02
C ASP A 137 30.93 -27.81 -36.20
N ASP A 138 31.40 -27.14 -35.15
CA ASP A 138 32.51 -26.19 -35.27
C ASP A 138 33.22 -26.08 -33.90
N GLU A 139 34.52 -26.40 -33.93
CA GLU A 139 35.48 -26.42 -32.81
C GLU A 139 35.85 -25.00 -32.34
N ASP A 140 36.23 -24.93 -31.06
CA ASP A 140 37.17 -23.99 -30.42
C ASP A 140 36.74 -22.50 -30.25
N ASP A 141 36.95 -21.81 -29.12
CA ASP A 141 37.53 -22.13 -27.82
C ASP A 141 37.17 -20.99 -26.82
N ASP A 142 37.37 -21.29 -25.54
CA ASP A 142 37.78 -20.37 -24.45
C ASP A 142 36.76 -19.80 -23.41
N GLU A 143 36.85 -20.45 -22.22
CA GLU A 143 36.75 -19.98 -20.81
C GLU A 143 35.47 -19.25 -20.33
N GLY A 144 34.61 -19.80 -19.44
CA GLY A 144 34.88 -20.42 -18.12
C GLY A 144 34.68 -19.36 -17.02
N GLN A 145 33.54 -19.22 -16.32
CA GLN A 145 33.11 -19.93 -15.08
C GLN A 145 31.88 -19.14 -14.56
N GLY A 146 30.79 -19.64 -13.95
CA GLY A 146 30.39 -20.92 -13.39
C GLY A 146 29.05 -20.69 -12.65
N GLY A 147 28.13 -21.64 -12.71
CA GLY A 147 26.86 -21.54 -11.98
C GLY A 147 25.72 -22.48 -12.39
N GLY A 148 26.02 -23.64 -13.01
CA GLY A 148 25.01 -24.63 -13.37
C GLY A 148 25.15 -25.88 -12.51
N ALA A 149 24.19 -26.12 -11.62
CA ALA A 149 24.12 -27.35 -10.84
C ALA A 149 24.10 -28.57 -11.78
N LYS A 150 25.21 -29.33 -11.79
CA LYS A 150 25.27 -30.63 -12.46
C LYS A 150 24.23 -31.56 -11.83
N ALA A 151 23.21 -31.93 -12.60
CA ALA A 151 22.49 -33.17 -12.33
C ALA A 151 23.47 -34.35 -12.53
N PRO A 152 23.47 -35.37 -11.65
CA PRO A 152 24.39 -36.48 -11.77
C PRO A 152 24.03 -37.26 -13.04
N GLY A 153 25.05 -37.71 -13.76
CA GLY A 153 24.92 -38.28 -15.10
C GLY A 153 24.21 -39.63 -15.17
N LEU A 154 24.71 -40.43 -16.12
CA LEU A 154 24.24 -41.73 -16.59
C LEU A 154 23.19 -41.58 -17.72
N GLY A 155 23.51 -41.88 -18.99
CA GLY A 155 24.31 -43.03 -19.39
C GLY A 155 23.60 -44.30 -18.91
N GLY A 156 22.57 -44.74 -19.63
CA GLY A 156 21.85 -45.99 -19.35
C GLY A 156 20.50 -45.83 -18.63
N GLY A 157 19.43 -46.11 -19.38
CA GLY A 157 18.26 -46.86 -18.89
C GLY A 157 17.44 -46.33 -17.70
N ARG A 158 17.25 -45.02 -17.52
CA ARG A 158 16.32 -44.53 -16.47
C ARG A 158 14.93 -44.25 -17.03
N ARG A 159 13.93 -44.95 -16.47
CA ARG A 159 12.49 -44.71 -16.69
C ARG A 159 12.17 -43.24 -16.45
N TYR A 160 11.44 -42.66 -17.38
CA TYR A 160 10.87 -41.33 -17.24
C TYR A 160 10.04 -41.21 -15.97
N VAL A 161 10.30 -40.16 -15.18
CA VAL A 161 9.51 -39.82 -13.99
C VAL A 161 8.71 -38.55 -14.30
N PRO A 162 7.38 -38.63 -14.40
CA PRO A 162 6.56 -37.46 -14.68
C PRO A 162 6.63 -36.44 -13.54
N PRO A 163 6.59 -35.14 -13.86
CA PRO A 163 6.67 -34.07 -12.87
C PRO A 163 5.46 -34.10 -11.93
N ARG A 164 5.72 -33.82 -10.65
CA ARG A 164 4.66 -33.80 -9.62
C ARG A 164 3.75 -32.61 -9.86
N LEU A 165 2.48 -32.89 -10.14
CA LEU A 165 1.43 -31.89 -10.22
C LEU A 165 1.14 -31.36 -8.82
N VAL A 166 1.31 -30.06 -8.61
CA VAL A 166 0.79 -29.36 -7.43
C VAL A 166 -0.69 -29.07 -7.66
N PRO A 167 -1.59 -29.34 -6.68
CA PRO A 167 -3.00 -29.05 -6.83
C PRO A 167 -3.22 -27.54 -7.00
N VAL A 168 -3.82 -27.15 -8.13
CA VAL A 168 -4.46 -25.85 -8.26
C VAL A 168 -5.79 -25.95 -7.51
N ALA A 169 -5.89 -25.26 -6.38
CA ALA A 169 -7.15 -25.17 -5.65
C ALA A 169 -8.23 -24.49 -6.52
N PRO A 170 -9.50 -24.94 -6.44
CA PRO A 170 -10.60 -24.40 -7.23
C PRO A 170 -10.96 -22.95 -6.85
#